data_AF-A0A961QU02-F1
#
_entry.id   AF-A0A961QU02-F1
#
_cell.length_a   1.000
_cell.length_b   1.000
_cell.length_c   1.000
_cell.angle_alpha   90.00
_cell.angle_beta   90.00
_cell.angle_gamma   90.00
#
_symmetry.space_group_name_H-M   'P 1'
#
loop_
_entity.id
_entity.type
_entity.pdbx_description
1 polymer ?
#
loop_
_entity_poly.entity_id
_entity_poly.type
_entity_poly.pdbx_seq_one_letter_code
_entity_poly.pdbx_strand_id
1 'polypeptide(L)'
;GMFDPQTPAITTGLRGIAKLDLVVTGPDKDLHSGMFGGAAMNPARVLSRILADLHDETGRITLEGFYDGVPELSNAQRDQWESLGFDV
;
A
#
# COMPACT_ATOMS: atom_id res chain seq x y z
N GLY A 1 3.70 2.47 -18.40
CA GLY A 1 4.42 1.58 -19.34
C GLY A 1 3.72 1.62 -20.68
N MET A 2 4.37 1.14 -21.75
CA MET A 2 3.70 0.93 -23.04
C MET A 2 2.81 -0.31 -22.94
N PHE A 3 1.60 -0.26 -23.51
CA PHE A 3 0.65 -1.37 -23.42
C PHE A 3 0.93 -2.45 -24.48
N ASP A 4 1.41 -2.05 -25.67
CA ASP A 4 1.93 -2.97 -26.69
C ASP A 4 3.16 -2.38 -27.40
N PRO A 5 3.99 -3.20 -28.08
CA PRO A 5 5.24 -2.75 -28.71
C PRO A 5 5.07 -1.94 -30.01
N GLN A 6 3.90 -2.01 -30.66
CA GLN A 6 3.58 -1.39 -31.94
C GLN A 6 2.82 -0.07 -31.79
N THR A 7 2.17 0.17 -30.65
CA THR A 7 1.41 1.40 -30.40
C THR A 7 2.16 2.38 -29.48
N PRO A 8 2.44 3.61 -29.94
CA PRO A 8 2.99 4.65 -29.07
C PRO A 8 2.05 5.00 -27.90
N ALA A 9 2.61 5.12 -26.70
CA ALA A 9 1.86 5.50 -25.51
C ALA A 9 2.09 6.98 -25.14
N ILE A 10 1.01 7.70 -24.84
CA ILE A 10 1.06 9.04 -24.26
C ILE A 10 0.58 8.96 -22.81
N THR A 11 1.43 9.34 -21.86
CA THR A 11 1.06 9.38 -20.44
C THR A 11 0.42 10.72 -20.10
N THR A 12 -0.86 10.70 -19.73
CA THR A 12 -1.65 11.90 -19.43
C THR A 12 -1.82 12.16 -17.93
N GLY A 13 -1.42 11.22 -17.07
CA GLY A 13 -1.54 11.35 -15.62
C GLY A 13 -0.60 10.39 -14.88
N LEU A 14 -0.26 10.78 -13.65
CA LEU A 14 0.55 10.00 -12.72
C LEU A 14 -0.15 9.98 -11.37
N ARG A 15 0.11 8.93 -10.58
CA ARG A 15 -0.33 8.91 -9.18
C ARG A 15 0.52 9.87 -8.36
N GLY A 16 -0.12 10.49 -7.36
CA GLY A 16 0.62 11.14 -6.27
C GLY A 16 1.33 10.11 -5.38
N ILE A 17 2.20 10.61 -4.50
CA ILE A 17 2.86 9.79 -3.48
C ILE A 17 2.79 10.50 -2.13
N ALA A 18 2.36 9.77 -1.10
CA ALA A 18 2.47 10.18 0.29
C ALA A 18 3.55 9.34 0.97
N LYS A 19 4.41 9.98 1.76
CA LYS A 19 5.45 9.33 2.55
C LYS A 19 5.24 9.70 4.01
N LEU A 20 5.40 8.72 4.89
CA LEU A 20 5.29 8.90 6.33
C LEU A 20 6.42 8.14 7.02
N ASP A 21 6.92 8.73 8.10
CA ASP A 21 7.86 8.07 9.00
C ASP A 21 7.09 7.61 10.23
N LEU A 22 7.14 6.30 10.50
CA LEU A 22 6.52 5.70 11.68
C LEU A 22 7.61 5.24 12.64
N VAL A 23 7.61 5.80 13.85
CA VAL A 23 8.55 5.45 14.91
C VAL A 23 7.80 4.75 16.04
N VAL A 24 8.17 3.50 16.31
CA VAL A 24 7.69 2.76 17.48
C VAL A 24 8.83 2.73 18.50
N THR A 25 8.68 3.49 19.57
CA THR A 25 9.66 3.50 20.67
C THR A 25 9.29 2.43 21.70
N GLY A 26 10.29 1.62 22.07
CA GLY A 26 10.16 0.59 23.09
C GLY A 26 10.98 0.91 24.34
N PRO A 27 11.75 -0.07 24.87
CA PRO A 27 12.64 0.15 26.00
C PRO A 27 13.66 1.28 25.73
N ASP A 28 14.17 1.87 26.81
CA ASP A 28 15.19 2.94 26.79
C ASP A 28 16.60 2.46 26.38
N LYS A 29 16.76 1.17 26.11
CA LYS A 29 17.99 0.51 25.65
C LYS A 29 17.69 -0.81 24.97
N ASP A 30 18.64 -1.33 24.20
CA ASP A 30 18.53 -2.65 23.60
C ASP A 30 18.46 -3.75 24.67
N LEU A 31 17.63 -4.78 24.40
CA LEU A 31 17.39 -5.89 25.31
C LEU A 31 17.81 -7.22 24.67
N HIS A 32 18.46 -8.08 25.47
CA HIS A 32 18.80 -9.43 25.04
C HIS A 32 17.53 -10.28 24.81
N SER A 33 17.29 -10.69 23.57
CA SER A 33 16.03 -11.35 23.17
C SER A 33 15.74 -12.65 23.93
N GLY A 34 16.76 -13.37 24.40
CA GLY A 34 16.56 -14.57 25.24
C GLY A 34 16.17 -14.27 26.68
N MET A 35 16.62 -13.15 27.25
CA MET A 35 16.30 -12.78 28.63
C MET A 35 14.97 -12.06 28.74
N PHE A 36 14.64 -11.26 27.72
CA PHE A 36 13.46 -10.41 27.69
C PHE A 36 12.40 -10.90 26.70
N GLY A 37 12.63 -12.05 26.06
CA GLY A 37 11.71 -12.69 25.13
C GLY A 37 10.39 -13.01 25.82
N GLY A 38 9.32 -12.33 25.39
CA GLY A 38 7.98 -12.48 25.97
C GLY A 38 7.71 -11.57 27.17
N ALA A 39 8.75 -11.11 27.89
CA ALA A 39 8.60 -10.17 29.02
C ALA A 39 8.48 -8.72 28.55
N ALA A 40 9.19 -8.34 27.48
CA ALA A 40 9.12 -7.01 26.88
C ALA A 40 8.43 -7.06 25.51
N MET A 41 7.61 -6.06 25.21
CA MET A 41 7.04 -5.89 23.87
C MET A 41 8.13 -5.41 22.91
N ASN A 42 8.44 -6.24 21.92
CA ASN A 42 9.42 -5.90 20.90
C ASN A 42 8.82 -4.89 19.90
N PRO A 43 9.36 -3.66 19.76
CA PRO A 43 8.87 -2.66 18.82
C PRO A 43 8.79 -3.16 17.38
N ALA A 44 9.70 -4.04 16.96
CA ALA A 44 9.67 -4.62 15.62
C ALA A 44 8.40 -5.46 15.40
N ARG A 45 7.92 -6.20 16.41
CA ARG A 45 6.66 -6.97 16.28
C ARG A 45 5.45 -6.05 16.17
N VAL A 46 5.44 -4.97 16.94
CA VAL A 46 4.37 -3.96 16.88
C VAL A 46 4.36 -3.30 15.51
N LEU A 47 5.52 -2.86 15.01
CA LEU A 47 5.66 -2.26 13.69
C LEU A 47 5.22 -3.23 12.58
N SER A 48 5.66 -4.48 12.62
CA SER A 48 5.23 -5.50 11.64
C SER A 48 3.72 -5.69 11.64
N ARG A 49 3.07 -5.68 12.82
CA ARG A 49 1.62 -5.77 12.91
C ARG A 49 0.94 -4.54 12.31
N ILE A 50 1.40 -3.33 12.64
CA ILE A 50 0.85 -2.10 12.05
C ILE A 50 0.94 -2.15 10.52
N LEU A 51 2.09 -2.55 9.97
CA LEU A 51 2.30 -2.64 8.52
C LEU A 51 1.41 -3.71 7.87
N ALA A 52 1.23 -4.86 8.53
CA ALA A 52 0.34 -5.91 8.04
C ALA A 52 -1.12 -5.45 8.04
N ASP A 53 -1.54 -4.77 9.12
CA ASP A 53 -2.92 -4.31 9.29
C ASP A 53 -3.29 -3.20 8.29
N LEU A 54 -2.35 -2.58 7.55
CA LEU A 54 -2.64 -1.58 6.52
C LEU A 54 -3.34 -2.13 5.28
N HIS A 55 -3.22 -3.44 5.02
CA HIS A 55 -3.86 -4.09 3.88
C HIS A 55 -4.66 -5.32 4.34
N ASP A 56 -5.82 -5.57 3.74
CA ASP A 56 -6.55 -6.81 3.95
C ASP A 56 -6.02 -7.95 3.05
N GLU A 57 -6.66 -9.13 3.14
CA GLU A 57 -6.29 -10.32 2.37
C GLU A 57 -6.41 -10.14 0.84
N THR A 58 -7.18 -9.14 0.38
CA THR A 58 -7.34 -8.79 -1.04
C THR A 58 -6.40 -7.68 -1.49
N GLY A 59 -5.60 -7.12 -0.57
CA GLY A 59 -4.73 -5.97 -0.83
C GLY A 59 -5.44 -4.63 -0.77
N ARG A 60 -6.67 -4.56 -0.22
CA ARG A 60 -7.36 -3.28 0.00
C ARG A 60 -6.76 -2.57 1.20
N ILE A 61 -6.61 -1.24 1.12
CA ILE A 61 -6.17 -0.42 2.24
C ILE A 61 -7.27 -0.40 3.32
N THR A 62 -6.91 -0.64 4.56
CA THR A 62 -7.85 -0.79 5.68
C THR A 62 -8.13 0.50 6.46
N LEU A 63 -7.37 1.56 6.20
CA LEU A 63 -7.50 2.83 6.90
C LEU A 63 -8.89 3.46 6.67
N GLU A 64 -9.54 3.86 7.76
CA GLU A 64 -10.82 4.56 7.72
C GLU A 64 -10.71 5.85 6.89
N GLY A 65 -11.70 6.09 6.02
CA GLY A 65 -11.75 7.26 5.15
C GLY A 65 -10.75 7.28 3.99
N PHE A 66 -9.92 6.23 3.82
CA PHE A 66 -8.88 6.21 2.78
C PHE A 66 -9.45 6.39 1.36
N TYR A 67 -10.66 5.87 1.11
CA TYR A 67 -11.28 5.87 -0.22
C TYR A 67 -12.26 7.03 -0.45
N ASP A 68 -12.52 7.89 0.54
CA ASP A 68 -13.56 8.93 0.45
C ASP A 68 -13.29 9.93 -0.69
N GLY A 69 -12.01 10.13 -1.05
CA GLY A 69 -11.59 11.00 -2.14
C GLY A 69 -11.33 10.28 -3.47
N VAL A 70 -11.60 8.97 -3.57
CA VAL A 70 -11.36 8.19 -4.80
C VAL A 70 -12.62 8.24 -5.66
N PRO A 71 -12.59 8.91 -6.84
CA PRO A 71 -13.75 8.97 -7.71
C PRO A 71 -14.04 7.59 -8.32
N GLU A 72 -15.32 7.32 -8.56
CA GLU A 72 -15.74 6.16 -9.33
C GLU A 72 -15.20 6.23 -10.77
N LEU A 73 -14.90 5.05 -11.33
CA LEU A 73 -14.43 4.96 -12.71
C LEU A 73 -15.56 5.34 -13.66
N SER A 74 -15.33 6.36 -14.49
CA SER A 74 -16.32 6.76 -15.50
C SER A 74 -16.48 5.69 -16.58
N ASN A 75 -17.68 5.56 -17.14
CA ASN A 75 -17.96 4.62 -18.24
C ASN A 75 -17.04 4.86 -19.44
N ALA A 76 -16.81 6.13 -19.81
CA ALA A 76 -15.91 6.46 -20.92
C ALA A 76 -14.47 5.94 -20.70
N GLN A 77 -13.95 6.02 -19.47
CA GLN A 77 -12.63 5.48 -19.14
C GLN A 77 -12.64 3.94 -19.11
N ARG A 78 -13.71 3.34 -18.57
CA ARG A 78 -13.88 1.88 -18.57
C ARG A 78 -13.88 1.32 -19.99
N ASP A 79 -14.71 1.87 -20.87
CA ASP A 79 -14.82 1.46 -22.27
C ASP A 79 -13.48 1.62 -23.01
N GLN A 80 -12.76 2.71 -22.74
CA GLN A 80 -11.42 2.93 -23.28
C GLN A 80 -10.46 1.84 -22.83
N TRP A 81 -10.46 1.45 -21.55
CA TRP A 81 -9.56 0.41 -21.04
C TRP A 81 -9.92 -0.98 -21.57
N GLU A 82 -11.21 -1.30 -21.68
CA GLU A 82 -11.68 -2.56 -22.28
C GLU A 82 -11.26 -2.67 -23.75
N SER A 83 -11.28 -1.55 -24.50
CA SER A 83 -10.83 -1.52 -25.90
C SER A 83 -9.34 -1.84 -26.10
N LEU A 84 -8.52 -1.74 -25.04
CA LEU A 84 -7.10 -2.13 -25.10
C LEU A 84 -6.92 -3.65 -25.20
N GLY A 85 -7.96 -4.44 -24.91
CA GLY A 85 -7.94 -5.90 -25.09
C GLY A 85 -6.93 -6.63 -24.22
N PHE A 86 -6.65 -6.10 -23.02
CA PHE A 86 -5.81 -6.81 -22.05
C PHE A 86 -6.50 -8.12 -21.63
N ASP A 87 -5.82 -9.24 -21.86
CA ASP A 87 -6.16 -10.51 -21.23
C ASP A 87 -5.57 -10.47 -19.81
N VAL A 88 -6.42 -10.62 -18.79
CA VAL A 88 -6.01 -10.70 -17.37
C VAL A 88 -5.70 -12.13 -16.97
#